data_AF-A0A3L6Q2T6-F1
#
_entry.id   AF-A0A3L6Q2T6-F1
#
_cell.length_a   1.000
_cell.length_b   1.000
_cell.length_c   1.000
_cell.angle_alpha   90.00
_cell.angle_beta   90.00
_cell.angle_gamma   90.00
#
_symmetry.space_group_name_H-M   'P 1'
#
loop_
_entity.id
_entity.type
_entity.pdbx_description
1 polymer ?
#
loop_
_entity_poly.entity_id
_entity_poly.type
_entity_poly.pdbx_seq_one_letter_code
_entity_poly.pdbx_strand_id
1 'polypeptide(L)'
;MEMEEEPPLQMTTRPSPTRPPAAWLILDRFIVHRSSHRRPDDAEDAEPSAASHDCIGRPIRAYLDVADPPAVSRLYLRWPPGTPSIRGMEPAAIAAHGDCILFTAYAPFMDPHCHHYTSTFVPVDYFVYSASSPPSLTRLPP
;
A
#
# COMPACT_ATOMS: atom_id res chain seq x y z
N MET A 1 39.21 -48.50 10.43
CA MET A 1 37.77 -48.15 10.57
C MET A 1 37.73 -46.65 10.45
N GLU A 2 37.80 -46.17 9.21
CA GLU A 2 37.78 -44.74 8.92
C GLU A 2 36.31 -44.33 8.79
N MET A 3 35.89 -43.32 9.55
CA MET A 3 34.56 -42.74 9.46
C MET A 3 34.66 -41.59 8.46
N GLU A 4 34.12 -41.77 7.26
CA GLU A 4 33.90 -40.66 6.32
C GLU A 4 32.76 -39.80 6.86
N GLU A 5 33.07 -38.55 7.19
CA GLU A 5 32.12 -37.53 7.63
C GLU A 5 31.48 -36.91 6.37
N GLU A 6 30.17 -37.12 6.19
CA GLU A 6 29.40 -36.57 5.07
C GLU A 6 29.24 -35.04 5.22
N PRO A 7 29.64 -34.22 4.22
CA PRO A 7 29.58 -32.77 4.37
C PRO A 7 28.13 -32.27 4.30
N PRO A 8 27.76 -31.21 5.06
CA PRO A 8 26.40 -30.73 5.09
C PRO A 8 25.98 -30.14 3.74
N LEU A 9 24.76 -30.49 3.32
CA LEU A 9 24.09 -29.94 2.15
C LEU A 9 24.00 -28.41 2.27
N GLN A 10 24.78 -27.69 1.48
CA GLN A 10 24.67 -26.24 1.39
C GLN A 10 23.30 -25.89 0.79
N MET A 11 22.42 -25.33 1.63
CA MET A 11 21.22 -24.63 1.17
C MET A 11 21.69 -23.45 0.31
N THR A 12 21.73 -23.67 -1.00
CA THR A 12 21.93 -22.61 -1.98
C THR A 12 20.66 -21.78 -1.99
N THR A 13 20.65 -20.73 -1.16
CA THR A 13 19.65 -19.66 -1.25
C THR A 13 19.76 -19.10 -2.66
N ARG A 14 18.82 -19.48 -3.53
CA ARG A 14 18.71 -18.96 -4.88
C ARG A 14 18.59 -17.44 -4.74
N PRO A 15 19.53 -16.63 -5.28
CA PRO A 15 19.31 -15.21 -5.33
C PRO A 15 18.03 -14.99 -6.16
N SER A 16 17.03 -14.36 -5.56
CA SER A 16 15.85 -13.91 -6.29
C SER A 16 16.33 -13.15 -7.51
N PRO A 17 15.84 -13.45 -8.73
CA PRO A 17 16.29 -12.72 -9.90
C PRO A 17 15.98 -11.23 -9.68
N THR A 18 17.02 -10.41 -9.61
CA THR A 18 16.88 -8.95 -9.59
C THR A 18 16.31 -8.55 -10.94
N ARG A 19 14.97 -8.50 -11.03
CA ARG A 19 14.25 -8.09 -12.23
C ARG A 19 14.74 -6.67 -12.57
N PRO A 20 15.23 -6.40 -13.79
CA PRO A 20 15.56 -5.04 -14.17
C PRO A 20 14.31 -4.17 -13.97
N PRO A 21 14.46 -2.95 -13.42
CA PRO A 21 13.31 -2.08 -13.20
C PRO A 21 12.60 -1.87 -14.55
N ALA A 22 11.28 -2.10 -14.57
CA ALA A 22 10.50 -1.84 -15.76
C ALA A 22 10.64 -0.35 -16.11
N ALA A 23 11.03 -0.03 -17.35
CA ALA A 23 11.18 1.36 -17.78
C ALA A 23 9.85 2.14 -17.75
N TRP A 24 8.72 1.42 -17.75
CA TRP A 24 7.37 1.95 -17.63
C TRP A 24 6.42 0.84 -17.15
N LEU A 25 5.29 1.23 -16.57
CA LEU A 25 4.21 0.34 -16.18
C LEU A 25 2.85 0.95 -16.56
N ILE A 26 1.81 0.13 -16.61
CA ILE A 26 0.43 0.59 -16.74
C ILE A 26 -0.16 0.65 -15.34
N LEU A 27 -0.50 1.84 -14.85
CA LEU A 27 -1.06 2.02 -13.50
C LEU A 27 -2.59 2.08 -13.56
N ASP A 28 -3.25 1.33 -12.68
CA ASP A 28 -4.68 1.51 -12.44
C ASP A 28 -4.93 2.88 -11.79
N ARG A 29 -5.84 3.67 -12.37
CA ARG A 29 -6.20 4.99 -11.82
C ARG A 29 -6.90 4.87 -10.46
N PHE A 30 -7.59 3.75 -10.24
CA PHE A 30 -8.35 3.51 -9.02
C PHE A 30 -7.48 2.75 -8.04
N ILE A 31 -7.39 3.30 -6.83
CA ILE A 31 -6.64 2.66 -5.76
C ILE A 31 -7.57 1.71 -5.04
N VAL A 32 -7.17 0.44 -5.01
CA VAL A 32 -8.02 -0.61 -4.46
C VAL A 32 -7.99 -0.56 -2.94
N HIS A 33 -9.17 -0.38 -2.35
CA HIS A 33 -9.36 -0.48 -0.92
C HIS A 33 -9.33 -1.96 -0.49
N ARG A 34 -8.37 -2.33 0.37
CA ARG A 34 -8.44 -3.62 1.10
C ARG A 34 -8.95 -3.37 2.52
N SER A 35 -10.23 -3.66 2.75
CA SER A 35 -10.77 -3.84 4.10
C SER A 35 -10.07 -5.05 4.72
N SER A 36 -9.39 -4.85 5.84
CA SER A 36 -8.72 -5.91 6.60
C SER A 36 -9.76 -6.84 7.26
N HIS A 37 -10.40 -7.70 6.46
CA HIS A 37 -11.10 -8.87 6.97
C HIS A 37 -10.17 -10.08 7.15
N ARG A 38 -8.89 -9.96 6.78
CA ARG A 38 -7.89 -11.01 7.05
C ARG A 38 -7.47 -10.96 8.51
N ARG A 39 -7.36 -12.16 9.10
CA ARG A 39 -6.91 -12.36 10.48
C ARG A 39 -5.43 -11.91 10.58
N PRO A 40 -4.98 -11.47 11.77
CA PRO A 40 -3.59 -11.09 12.01
C PRO A 40 -2.56 -12.19 11.71
N ASP A 41 -3.00 -13.45 11.64
CA ASP A 41 -2.13 -14.64 11.52
C ASP A 41 -1.84 -15.08 10.07
N ASP A 42 -2.38 -14.39 9.05
CA ASP A 42 -1.97 -14.64 7.66
C ASP A 42 -0.64 -13.94 7.41
N ALA A 43 0.44 -14.67 7.71
CA ALA A 43 1.85 -14.46 7.42
C ALA A 43 2.24 -13.10 6.80
N GLU A 44 3.20 -12.46 7.45
CA GLU A 44 4.10 -11.42 6.93
C GLU A 44 4.88 -11.90 5.68
N ASP A 45 4.21 -12.33 4.62
CA ASP A 45 4.79 -12.27 3.28
C ASP A 45 4.90 -10.77 2.95
N ALA A 46 6.11 -10.29 3.22
CA ALA A 46 6.54 -8.91 3.29
C ALA A 46 6.50 -8.21 1.93
N GLU A 47 5.30 -7.97 1.39
CA GLU A 47 5.16 -6.97 0.34
C GLU A 47 5.69 -5.64 0.91
N PRO A 48 6.62 -4.97 0.21
CA PRO A 48 7.20 -3.72 0.68
C PRO A 48 6.09 -2.68 0.76
N SER A 49 5.62 -2.44 1.97
CA SER A 49 4.56 -1.50 2.28
C SER A 49 5.11 -0.29 3.02
N ALA A 50 4.51 0.87 2.77
CA ALA A 50 4.85 2.11 3.43
C ALA A 50 3.67 2.58 4.28
N ALA A 51 3.97 3.19 5.43
CA ALA A 51 2.96 3.65 6.38
C ALA A 51 2.99 5.17 6.52
N SER A 52 1.82 5.76 6.77
CA SER A 52 1.65 7.18 7.06
C SER A 52 0.40 7.38 7.93
N HIS A 53 -0.01 8.63 8.13
CA HIS A 53 -1.24 8.97 8.83
C HIS A 53 -2.08 9.93 7.98
N ASP A 54 -3.40 9.80 8.06
CA ASP A 54 -4.33 10.77 7.50
C ASP A 54 -4.37 12.09 8.32
N CYS A 55 -5.13 13.07 7.84
CA CYS A 55 -5.31 14.35 8.52
C CYS A 55 -5.93 14.26 9.92
N ILE A 56 -6.60 13.16 10.26
CA ILE A 56 -7.17 12.96 11.60
C ILE A 56 -6.32 12.01 12.46
N GLY A 57 -5.12 11.64 12.00
CA GLY A 57 -4.15 10.84 12.74
C GLY A 57 -4.39 9.33 12.68
N ARG A 58 -5.24 8.81 11.79
CA ARG A 58 -5.40 7.36 11.61
C ARG A 58 -4.28 6.79 10.75
N PRO A 59 -3.74 5.61 11.11
CA PRO A 59 -2.68 4.99 10.33
C PRO A 59 -3.21 4.48 8.99
N ILE A 60 -2.49 4.77 7.91
CA ILE A 60 -2.74 4.24 6.57
C ILE A 60 -1.50 3.47 6.13
N ARG A 61 -1.69 2.37 5.39
CA ARG A 61 -0.60 1.71 4.67
C ARG A 61 -0.88 1.63 3.18
N ALA A 62 0.16 1.78 2.37
CA ALA A 62 0.14 1.63 0.93
C ALA A 62 1.17 0.60 0.47
N TYR A 63 0.86 -0.14 -0.58
CA TYR A 63 1.82 -1.00 -1.28
C TYR A 63 1.47 -1.05 -2.77
N LEU A 64 2.48 -1.23 -3.61
CA LEU A 64 2.35 -1.30 -5.06
C LEU A 64 2.60 -2.73 -5.55
N ASP A 65 1.62 -3.31 -6.23
CA ASP A 65 1.74 -4.57 -6.94
C ASP A 65 2.11 -4.29 -8.40
N VAL A 66 3.34 -4.69 -8.78
CA VAL A 66 3.91 -4.38 -10.10
C VAL A 66 3.79 -5.57 -11.04
N ALA A 67 2.87 -5.47 -11.99
CA ALA A 67 2.67 -6.47 -13.03
C ALA A 67 3.55 -6.20 -14.26
N ASP A 68 3.89 -7.26 -15.01
CA ASP A 68 4.62 -7.13 -16.27
C ASP A 68 3.71 -6.54 -17.37
N PRO A 69 4.13 -5.50 -18.11
CA PRO A 69 3.34 -4.97 -19.22
C PRO A 69 3.02 -6.06 -20.28
N PRO A 70 1.80 -6.09 -20.84
CA PRO A 70 0.76 -5.06 -20.76
C PRO A 70 -0.22 -5.21 -19.58
N ALA A 71 0.07 -6.04 -18.58
CA ALA A 71 -0.79 -6.16 -17.41
C ALA A 71 -0.77 -4.86 -16.57
N VAL A 72 -1.87 -4.61 -15.86
CA VAL A 72 -2.09 -3.40 -15.07
C VAL A 72 -1.53 -3.59 -13.65
N SER A 73 -0.58 -2.75 -13.27
CA SER A 73 -0.07 -2.58 -11.90
C SER A 73 -1.06 -1.80 -11.03
N ARG A 74 -1.10 -2.11 -9.74
CA ARG A 74 -2.12 -1.57 -8.82
C ARG A 74 -1.51 -1.07 -7.52
N LEU A 75 -1.86 0.16 -7.16
CA LEU A 75 -1.62 0.68 -5.83
C LEU A 75 -2.79 0.27 -4.93
N TYR A 76 -2.47 -0.25 -3.76
CA TYR A 76 -3.44 -0.66 -2.75
C TYR A 76 -3.32 0.22 -1.52
N LEU A 77 -4.47 0.59 -0.94
CA LEU A 77 -4.54 1.26 0.36
C LEU A 77 -5.23 0.37 1.39
N ARG A 78 -4.59 0.28 2.55
CA ARG A 78 -5.08 -0.44 3.72
C ARG A 78 -5.40 0.56 4.83
N TRP A 79 -6.69 0.60 5.16
CA TRP A 79 -7.22 1.37 6.27
C TRP A 79 -7.34 0.51 7.52
N PRO A 80 -7.39 1.12 8.72
CA PRO A 80 -7.64 0.38 9.94
C PRO A 80 -9.08 -0.17 9.94
N PRO A 81 -9.32 -1.30 10.61
CA PRO A 81 -10.67 -1.82 10.82
C PRO A 81 -11.59 -0.75 11.41
N GLY A 82 -12.86 -0.73 10.99
CA GLY A 82 -13.85 0.25 11.48
C GLY A 82 -13.79 1.62 10.81
N THR A 83 -12.92 1.83 9.82
CA THR A 83 -12.97 3.03 8.97
C THR A 83 -14.32 3.09 8.24
N PRO A 84 -15.08 4.20 8.34
CA PRO A 84 -16.35 4.34 7.63
C PRO A 84 -16.20 4.08 6.14
N SER A 85 -17.16 3.35 5.55
CA SER A 85 -17.21 3.17 4.11
C SER A 85 -17.49 4.50 3.41
N ILE A 86 -16.65 4.85 2.44
CA ILE A 86 -16.76 6.07 1.65
C ILE A 86 -17.17 5.69 0.23
N ARG A 87 -18.44 5.29 0.05
CA ARG A 87 -18.97 4.99 -1.28
C ARG A 87 -18.90 6.25 -2.17
N GLY A 88 -18.31 6.14 -3.36
CA GLY A 88 -18.16 7.25 -4.30
C GLY A 88 -17.06 8.26 -3.96
N MET A 89 -16.21 7.93 -2.99
CA MET A 89 -15.01 8.70 -2.66
C MET A 89 -13.81 7.76 -2.62
N GLU A 90 -13.63 7.02 -3.70
CA GLU A 90 -12.51 6.11 -3.86
C GLU A 90 -11.19 6.89 -3.99
N PRO A 91 -10.10 6.44 -3.34
CA PRO A 91 -8.79 7.04 -3.56
C PRO A 91 -8.37 6.86 -5.03
N ALA A 92 -7.72 7.86 -5.60
CA ALA A 92 -7.39 7.87 -7.02
C ALA A 92 -5.99 8.44 -7.29
N ALA A 93 -5.26 7.80 -8.21
CA ALA A 93 -4.01 8.34 -8.71
C ALA A 93 -4.25 9.61 -9.54
N ILE A 94 -3.48 10.65 -9.25
CA ILE A 94 -3.53 11.96 -9.93
C ILE A 94 -2.41 12.04 -10.96
N ALA A 95 -1.20 11.64 -10.56
CA ALA A 95 0.00 11.70 -11.37
C ALA A 95 1.00 10.63 -10.93
N ALA A 96 1.87 10.23 -11.85
CA ALA A 96 3.02 9.38 -11.56
C ALA A 96 4.26 9.93 -12.29
N HIS A 97 5.40 9.92 -11.61
CA HIS A 97 6.67 10.37 -12.17
C HIS A 97 7.83 9.61 -11.53
N GLY A 98 8.63 8.94 -12.36
CA GLY A 98 9.68 8.05 -11.87
C GLY A 98 9.11 6.90 -11.04
N ASP A 99 9.61 6.76 -9.82
CA ASP A 99 9.18 5.81 -8.80
C ASP A 99 8.07 6.35 -7.86
N CYS A 100 7.53 7.55 -8.16
CA CYS A 100 6.58 8.23 -7.30
C CYS A 100 5.16 8.26 -7.89
N ILE A 101 4.15 8.08 -7.04
CA ILE A 101 2.72 8.17 -7.37
C ILE A 101 2.06 9.17 -6.42
N LEU A 102 1.47 10.22 -6.98
CA LEU A 102 0.62 11.17 -6.26
C LEU A 102 -0.83 10.71 -6.35
N PHE A 103 -1.53 10.67 -5.22
CA PHE A 103 -2.93 10.27 -5.17
C PHE A 103 -3.72 11.00 -4.08
N THR A 104 -5.04 11.03 -4.24
CA THR A 104 -5.97 11.50 -3.21
C THR A 104 -6.46 10.35 -2.36
N ALA A 105 -6.69 10.60 -1.07
CA ALA A 105 -7.42 9.70 -0.19
C ALA A 105 -8.34 10.50 0.73
N TYR A 106 -9.54 9.98 0.95
CA TYR A 106 -10.55 10.63 1.77
C TYR A 106 -10.45 10.12 3.21
N ALA A 107 -10.49 11.02 4.18
CA ALA A 107 -10.40 10.69 5.59
C ALA A 107 -11.76 10.91 6.27
N PRO A 108 -12.69 9.94 6.20
CA PRO A 108 -14.06 10.10 6.67
C PRO A 108 -14.04 10.20 8.19
N PHE A 109 -14.63 11.25 8.74
CA PHE A 109 -14.76 11.45 10.18
C PHE A 109 -16.25 11.56 10.53
N MET A 110 -16.68 10.78 11.51
CA MET A 110 -17.99 10.94 12.13
C MET A 110 -17.78 11.70 13.44
N ASP A 111 -18.31 12.92 13.52
CA ASP A 111 -18.33 13.68 14.77
C ASP A 111 -19.34 13.04 15.75
N PRO A 112 -18.88 12.51 16.90
CA PRO A 112 -19.76 11.89 17.90
C PRO A 112 -20.80 12.86 18.47
N HIS A 113 -20.57 14.16 18.39
CA HIS A 113 -21.45 15.20 18.93
C HIS A 113 -22.39 15.79 17.87
N CYS A 114 -22.23 15.42 16.60
CA CYS A 114 -23.10 15.88 15.54
C CYS A 114 -24.28 14.93 15.39
N HIS A 115 -25.41 15.25 16.05
CA HIS A 115 -26.65 14.49 15.99
C HIS A 115 -27.37 14.53 14.62
N HIS A 116 -26.83 15.27 13.66
CA HIS A 116 -27.30 15.23 12.27
C HIS A 116 -26.52 14.16 11.51
N TYR A 117 -27.21 13.06 11.18
CA TYR A 117 -26.77 11.96 10.29
C TYR A 117 -26.30 12.39 8.88
N THR A 118 -26.24 13.70 8.61
CA THR A 118 -26.01 14.29 7.29
C THR A 118 -24.69 15.06 7.18
N SER A 119 -23.94 15.26 8.26
CA SER A 119 -22.72 16.08 8.24
C SER A 119 -21.44 15.24 8.36
N THR A 120 -21.23 14.32 7.43
CA THR A 120 -19.93 13.67 7.29
C THR A 120 -18.96 14.69 6.70
N PHE A 121 -18.07 15.25 7.53
CA PHE A 121 -16.94 16.03 7.01
C PHE A 121 -15.92 15.04 6.46
N VAL A 122 -15.65 15.12 5.16
CA VAL A 122 -14.71 14.22 4.48
C VAL A 122 -13.55 15.02 3.91
N PRO A 123 -12.54 15.35 4.74
CA PRO A 123 -11.32 15.98 4.25
C PRO A 123 -10.62 15.07 3.24
N VAL A 124 -9.95 15.71 2.29
CA VAL A 124 -9.15 15.06 1.25
C VAL A 124 -7.68 15.25 1.59
N ASP A 125 -6.98 14.15 1.76
CA ASP A 125 -5.53 14.14 1.90
C ASP A 125 -4.88 13.84 0.54
N TYR A 126 -3.72 14.46 0.31
CA TYR A 126 -2.85 14.15 -0.81
C TYR A 126 -1.64 13.37 -0.30
N PHE A 127 -1.34 12.27 -0.96
CA PHE A 127 -0.23 11.40 -0.60
C PHE A 127 0.69 11.18 -1.78
N VAL A 128 1.98 11.08 -1.48
CA VAL A 128 3.01 10.60 -2.41
C VAL A 128 3.50 9.25 -1.90
N TYR A 129 3.28 8.21 -2.69
CA TYR A 129 3.92 6.91 -2.51
C TYR A 129 5.18 6.83 -3.37
N SER A 130 6.32 6.53 -2.76
CA SER A 130 7.55 6.22 -3.48
C SER A 130 7.79 4.71 -3.42
N ALA A 131 7.94 4.10 -4.60
CA ALA A 131 8.30 2.70 -4.79
C ALA A 131 9.82 2.47 -4.70
N SER A 132 10.58 3.42 -4.15
CA SER A 132 11.98 3.24 -3.77
C SER A 132 12.16 2.02 -2.86
N SER A 133 13.40 1.56 -2.68
CA SER A 133 13.72 0.54 -1.69
C SER A 133 14.50 1.17 -0.52
N PRO A 134 13.90 1.34 0.68
CA PRO A 134 12.54 0.95 1.05
C PRO A 134 11.47 1.91 0.51
N PRO A 135 10.20 1.46 0.41
CA PRO A 135 9.12 2.32 -0.04
C PRO A 135 8.78 3.34 1.04
N SER A 136 8.23 4.49 0.64
CA SER A 136 7.78 5.52 1.58
C SER A 136 6.42 6.08 1.20
N LEU A 137 5.70 6.58 2.20
CA LEU A 137 4.37 7.16 2.04
C LEU A 137 4.30 8.47 2.83
N THR A 138 4.19 9.58 2.11
CA THR A 138 4.21 10.92 2.69
C THR A 138 2.90 11.63 2.42
N ARG A 139 2.26 12.11 3.48
CA ARG A 139 1.12 13.02 3.37
C ARG A 139 1.63 14.43 3.10
N LEU A 140 1.06 15.09 2.09
CA LEU A 140 1.38 16.48 1.79
C LEU A 140 0.64 17.42 2.75
N PRO A 141 1.24 18.58 3.10
CA PRO A 141 0.52 19.63 3.81
C PRO A 141 -0.64 20.17 2.96
N PRO A 142 -1.70 20.71 3.59
CA PRO A 142 -2.81 21.36 2.90
C PRO A 142 -2.41 22.67 2.21
#